data_AF-F7VNZ9-F1
#
_entry.id   AF-F7VNZ9-F1
#
_cell.length_a   1.000
_cell.length_b   1.000
_cell.length_c   1.000
_cell.angle_alpha   90.00
_cell.angle_beta   90.00
_cell.angle_gamma   90.00
#
_symmetry.space_group_name_H-M   'P 1'
#
loop_
_entity.id
_entity.type
_entity.pdbx_description
1 polymer ?
#
loop_
_entity_poly.entity_id
_entity_poly.type
_entity_poly.pdbx_seq_one_letter_code
_entity_poly.pdbx_strand_id
1 'polypeptide(L)'
;MNTSCDDCGYKSNDVKTGGEVPEKGKKVTIKVRNSIDLARDILKSESCFLECPELNLSVNPGTLGGRFTTVEGLLTQVRDDLHNQIFQTGAENPGAVHAGDSLPAEEKARWDKFFADLNAAIKGEREFSIILTDPMASSYIQSLADDPSQPDDQMTVEEYERTAEEEEELGLTDMKTENYSAEYVAERDH
;
A
#
# COMPACT_ATOMS: atom_id res chain seq x y z
N MET A 1 10.22 -10.88 -3.47
CA MET A 1 10.12 -12.34 -3.71
C MET A 1 9.07 -12.59 -4.79
N ASN A 2 9.37 -13.42 -5.78
CA ASN A 2 8.41 -13.84 -6.81
C ASN A 2 8.33 -15.37 -6.76
N THR A 3 7.15 -15.89 -6.45
CA THR A 3 6.87 -17.31 -6.31
C THR A 3 5.85 -17.69 -7.38
N SER A 4 6.17 -18.66 -8.22
CA SER A 4 5.24 -19.29 -9.17
C SER A 4 5.36 -20.80 -9.00
N CYS A 5 4.26 -21.47 -8.61
CA CYS A 5 4.20 -22.91 -8.43
C CYS A 5 3.46 -23.55 -9.59
N ASP A 6 4.15 -24.40 -10.35
CA ASP A 6 3.56 -25.07 -11.52
C ASP A 6 2.61 -26.22 -11.14
N ASP A 7 2.76 -26.78 -9.93
CA ASP A 7 1.93 -27.89 -9.46
C ASP A 7 0.53 -27.45 -8.98
N CYS A 8 0.46 -26.33 -8.24
CA CYS A 8 -0.82 -25.80 -7.72
C CYS A 8 -1.27 -24.49 -8.38
N GLY A 9 -0.46 -23.91 -9.27
CA GLY A 9 -0.75 -22.64 -9.93
C GLY A 9 -0.59 -21.39 -9.06
N TYR A 10 -0.13 -21.53 -7.81
CA TYR A 10 0.04 -20.40 -6.89
C TYR A 10 1.08 -19.41 -7.43
N LYS A 11 0.68 -18.13 -7.53
CA LYS A 11 1.56 -17.04 -7.94
C LYS A 11 1.51 -15.92 -6.92
N SER A 12 2.68 -15.43 -6.51
CA SER A 12 2.82 -14.28 -5.62
C SER A 12 4.03 -13.46 -6.03
N ASN A 13 3.86 -12.14 -6.05
CA ASN A 13 4.94 -11.19 -6.27
C ASN A 13 4.80 -10.10 -5.20
N ASP A 14 5.75 -10.12 -4.26
CA ASP A 14 5.69 -9.32 -3.05
C ASP A 14 7.07 -8.72 -2.77
N VAL A 15 7.10 -7.46 -2.36
CA VAL A 15 8.34 -6.74 -2.02
C VAL A 15 8.40 -6.58 -0.52
N LYS A 16 9.38 -7.23 0.10
CA LYS A 16 9.66 -7.12 1.52
C LYS A 16 10.94 -6.33 1.71
N THR A 17 10.89 -5.34 2.58
CA THR A 17 12.07 -4.63 3.06
C THR A 17 12.86 -5.53 4.00
N GLY A 18 14.18 -5.52 3.85
CA GLY A 18 15.08 -6.16 4.80
C GLY A 18 15.67 -5.13 5.77
N GLY A 19 16.36 -5.60 6.80
CA GLY A 19 17.00 -4.75 7.81
C GLY A 19 16.28 -4.81 9.16
N GLU A 20 16.73 -3.96 10.07
CA GLU A 20 16.08 -3.77 11.37
C GLU A 20 14.78 -2.97 11.20
N VAL A 21 13.83 -3.20 12.11
CA VAL A 21 12.62 -2.38 12.17
C VAL A 21 13.01 -0.99 12.66
N PRO A 22 12.76 0.09 11.89
CA PRO A 22 13.11 1.44 12.32
C PRO A 22 12.36 1.84 13.58
N GLU A 23 12.97 2.69 14.42
CA GLU A 23 12.36 3.15 15.68
C GLU A 23 11.03 3.92 15.49
N LYS A 24 10.84 4.55 14.33
CA LYS A 24 9.67 5.38 14.02
C LYS A 24 8.95 4.91 12.77
N GLY A 25 7.65 5.19 12.74
CA GLY A 25 6.87 5.12 11.51
C GLY A 25 7.19 6.30 10.59
N LYS A 26 6.83 6.18 9.32
CA LYS A 26 7.06 7.22 8.31
C LYS A 26 5.78 7.55 7.57
N LYS A 27 5.49 8.84 7.43
CA LYS A 27 4.42 9.38 6.61
C LYS A 27 5.02 10.13 5.44
N VAL A 28 4.67 9.73 4.22
CA VAL A 28 5.12 10.37 2.98
C VAL A 28 3.89 10.90 2.25
N THR A 29 3.85 12.20 2.01
CA THR A 29 2.78 12.86 1.27
C THR A 29 3.35 13.45 -0.01
N ILE A 30 2.78 13.10 -1.17
CA ILE A 30 3.13 13.71 -2.46
C ILE A 30 1.93 14.40 -3.09
N LYS A 31 2.19 15.50 -3.80
CA LYS A 31 1.20 16.20 -4.63
C LYS A 31 1.47 15.91 -6.10
N VAL A 32 0.58 15.15 -6.73
CA VAL A 32 0.66 14.77 -8.13
C VAL A 32 -0.06 15.81 -8.98
N ARG A 33 0.69 16.49 -9.87
CA ARG A 33 0.16 17.56 -10.72
C ARG A 33 0.25 17.29 -12.21
N ASN A 34 1.20 16.46 -12.62
CA ASN A 34 1.51 16.25 -14.03
C ASN A 34 1.95 14.80 -14.29
N SER A 35 2.19 14.48 -15.56
CA SER A 35 2.63 13.15 -15.98
C SER A 35 4.02 12.76 -15.45
N ILE A 36 4.87 13.73 -15.10
CA ILE A 36 6.19 13.47 -14.52
C ILE A 36 6.02 12.95 -13.08
N ASP A 37 5.10 13.54 -12.32
CA ASP A 37 4.77 13.06 -10.98
C ASP A 37 4.13 11.67 -11.00
N LEU A 38 3.28 11.38 -11.99
CA LEU A 38 2.69 10.06 -12.21
C LEU A 38 3.74 8.98 -12.52
N ALA A 39 4.86 9.37 -13.11
CA ALA A 39 5.97 8.48 -13.46
C ALA A 39 6.96 8.23 -12.31
N ARG A 40 6.77 8.86 -11.14
CA ARG A 40 7.63 8.63 -9.96
C ARG A 40 7.56 7.17 -9.53
N ASP A 41 8.72 6.58 -9.25
CA ASP A 41 8.79 5.25 -8.65
C ASP A 41 8.22 5.29 -7.22
N ILE A 42 7.38 4.31 -6.90
CA ILE A 42 6.73 4.12 -5.61
C ILE A 42 6.90 2.67 -5.15
N LEU A 43 7.37 2.51 -3.91
CA LEU A 43 7.33 1.27 -3.15
C LEU A 43 6.25 1.42 -2.08
N LYS A 44 5.13 0.72 -2.25
CA LYS A 44 4.15 0.53 -1.16
C LYS A 44 4.53 -0.75 -0.44
N SER A 45 4.80 -0.68 0.86
CA SER A 45 5.00 -1.87 1.69
C SER A 45 3.66 -2.55 2.04
N GLU A 46 3.73 -3.76 2.59
CA GLU A 46 2.55 -4.48 3.08
C GLU A 46 1.92 -3.76 4.30
N SER A 47 2.73 -3.23 5.22
CA SER A 47 2.29 -2.50 6.43
C SER A 47 1.75 -1.10 6.13
N CYS A 48 1.92 -0.59 4.90
CA CYS A 48 1.55 0.77 4.55
C CYS A 48 0.05 0.94 4.29
N PHE A 49 -0.52 1.94 4.94
CA PHE A 49 -1.81 2.55 4.63
C PHE A 49 -1.62 3.61 3.53
N LEU A 50 -2.35 3.48 2.43
CA LEU A 50 -2.37 4.45 1.34
C LEU A 50 -3.70 5.20 1.35
N GLU A 51 -3.63 6.52 1.24
CA GLU A 51 -4.79 7.41 1.15
C GLU A 51 -4.63 8.40 -0.01
N CYS A 52 -5.73 8.64 -0.72
CA CYS A 52 -5.90 9.72 -1.67
C CYS A 52 -7.23 10.43 -1.35
N PRO A 53 -7.20 11.48 -0.51
CA PRO A 53 -8.41 12.17 -0.04
C PRO A 53 -9.26 12.74 -1.17
N GLU A 54 -8.64 13.30 -2.21
CA GLU A 54 -9.34 13.92 -3.34
C GLU A 54 -10.13 12.90 -4.18
N LEU A 55 -9.68 11.64 -4.21
CA LEU A 55 -10.33 10.54 -4.93
C LEU A 55 -11.24 9.70 -4.02
N ASN A 56 -11.32 10.01 -2.73
CA ASN A 56 -11.98 9.18 -1.70
C ASN A 56 -11.50 7.72 -1.76
N LEU A 57 -10.20 7.54 -1.96
CA LEU A 57 -9.56 6.23 -2.04
C LEU A 57 -8.72 6.01 -0.77
N SER A 58 -8.98 4.91 -0.08
CA SER A 58 -8.13 4.42 1.01
C SER A 58 -7.86 2.94 0.82
N VAL A 59 -6.63 2.53 1.09
CA VAL A 59 -6.15 1.15 0.97
C VAL A 59 -5.47 0.79 2.28
N ASN A 60 -6.08 -0.16 3.00
CA ASN A 60 -5.60 -0.60 4.30
C ASN A 60 -4.31 -1.42 4.18
N PRO A 61 -3.49 -1.47 5.25
CA PRO A 61 -2.37 -2.41 5.36
C PRO A 61 -2.80 -3.86 5.02
N GLY A 62 -1.88 -4.64 4.47
CA GLY A 62 -2.14 -5.99 3.96
C GLY A 62 -2.84 -6.04 2.59
N THR A 63 -3.48 -4.95 2.16
CA THR A 63 -4.14 -4.88 0.85
C THR A 63 -3.10 -4.57 -0.24
N LEU A 64 -3.22 -5.23 -1.40
CA LEU A 64 -2.32 -5.16 -2.57
C LEU A 64 -0.90 -5.75 -2.38
N GLY A 65 -0.51 -6.09 -1.14
CA GLY A 65 0.84 -6.56 -0.79
C GLY A 65 1.92 -5.50 -0.95
N GLY A 66 3.19 -5.91 -0.85
CA GLY A 66 4.34 -5.06 -1.17
C GLY A 66 4.53 -4.91 -2.68
N ARG A 67 4.54 -3.68 -3.18
CA ARG A 67 4.59 -3.38 -4.63
C ARG A 67 5.58 -2.28 -4.94
N PHE A 68 6.46 -2.55 -5.90
CA PHE A 68 7.31 -1.56 -6.54
C PHE A 68 6.79 -1.28 -7.95
N THR A 69 6.37 -0.04 -8.21
CA THR A 69 5.75 0.38 -9.47
C THR A 69 5.90 1.91 -9.62
N THR A 70 5.15 2.54 -10.52
CA THR A 70 5.01 3.99 -10.59
C THR A 70 3.70 4.45 -9.93
N VAL A 71 3.58 5.74 -9.61
CA VAL A 71 2.32 6.31 -9.09
C VAL A 71 1.13 5.99 -10.01
N GLU A 72 1.30 6.15 -11.32
CA GLU A 72 0.31 5.75 -12.33
C GLU A 72 -0.02 4.26 -12.26
N GLY A 73 1.02 3.42 -12.21
CA GLY A 73 0.87 1.96 -12.18
C GLY A 73 0.12 1.49 -10.94
N LEU A 74 0.38 2.10 -9.78
CA LEU A 74 -0.32 1.80 -8.54
C LEU A 74 -1.81 2.13 -8.62
N LEU A 75 -2.18 3.33 -9.10
CA LEU A 75 -3.57 3.72 -9.26
C LEU A 75 -4.31 2.87 -10.31
N THR A 76 -3.62 2.54 -11.41
CA THR A 76 -4.15 1.65 -12.46
C THR A 76 -4.46 0.27 -11.89
N GLN A 77 -3.56 -0.28 -11.08
CA GLN A 77 -3.77 -1.56 -10.42
C GLN A 77 -4.94 -1.49 -9.43
N VAL A 78 -5.01 -0.47 -8.58
CA VAL A 78 -6.12 -0.25 -7.66
C VAL A 78 -7.45 -0.19 -8.41
N ARG A 79 -7.50 0.54 -9.54
CA ARG A 79 -8.68 0.64 -10.40
C ARG A 79 -9.10 -0.74 -10.89
N ASP A 80 -8.17 -1.49 -11.46
CA ASP A 80 -8.45 -2.78 -12.09
C ASP A 80 -8.90 -3.81 -11.06
N ASP A 81 -8.23 -3.88 -9.90
CA ASP A 81 -8.59 -4.79 -8.81
C ASP A 81 -9.99 -4.48 -8.26
N LEU A 82 -10.31 -3.22 -8.00
CA LEU A 82 -11.65 -2.80 -7.55
C LEU A 82 -12.70 -3.10 -8.61
N HIS A 83 -12.43 -2.74 -9.87
CA HIS A 83 -13.37 -2.96 -10.97
C HIS A 83 -13.66 -4.46 -11.15
N ASN A 84 -12.65 -5.32 -11.06
CA ASN A 84 -12.82 -6.77 -11.16
C ASN A 84 -13.65 -7.30 -9.98
N GLN A 85 -13.38 -6.86 -8.76
CA GLN A 85 -14.15 -7.26 -7.58
C GLN A 85 -15.63 -6.84 -7.65
N ILE A 86 -15.92 -5.69 -8.24
CA ILE A 86 -17.29 -5.16 -8.29
C ILE A 86 -18.07 -5.73 -9.49
N PHE A 87 -17.42 -5.89 -10.65
CA PHE A 87 -18.11 -6.21 -11.90
C PHE A 87 -17.86 -7.63 -12.43
N GLN A 88 -16.83 -8.35 -11.97
CA GLN A 88 -16.45 -9.68 -12.50
C GLN A 88 -16.67 -10.83 -11.52
N THR A 89 -17.01 -10.58 -10.25
CA THR A 89 -17.25 -11.62 -9.25
C THR A 89 -18.59 -12.34 -9.48
N GLY A 90 -18.65 -13.16 -10.53
CA GLY A 90 -19.79 -14.00 -10.88
C GLY A 90 -19.42 -15.36 -11.48
N ALA A 91 -18.12 -15.68 -11.66
CA ALA A 91 -17.70 -16.93 -12.30
C ALA A 91 -17.24 -18.04 -11.33
N GLU A 92 -16.80 -17.71 -10.11
CA GLU A 92 -16.08 -18.68 -9.27
C GLU A 92 -16.53 -18.79 -7.79
N ASN A 93 -17.58 -18.07 -7.38
CA ASN A 93 -18.19 -18.21 -6.06
C ASN A 93 -19.70 -18.51 -6.18
N PRO A 94 -20.18 -19.72 -5.81
CA PRO A 94 -21.61 -20.10 -5.89
C PRO A 94 -22.56 -19.35 -4.92
N GLY A 95 -22.10 -18.24 -4.32
CA GLY A 95 -22.86 -17.40 -3.39
C GLY A 95 -22.52 -15.91 -3.46
N ALA A 96 -21.66 -15.49 -4.39
CA ALA A 96 -21.40 -14.07 -4.62
C ALA A 96 -22.45 -13.54 -5.61
N VAL A 97 -23.23 -12.57 -5.15
CA VAL A 97 -24.29 -11.90 -5.91
C VAL A 97 -23.73 -11.35 -7.22
N HIS A 98 -24.48 -11.50 -8.31
CA HIS A 98 -24.25 -10.81 -9.58
C HIS A 98 -24.32 -9.28 -9.38
N ALA A 99 -23.24 -8.66 -8.92
CA ALA A 99 -23.21 -7.22 -8.65
C ALA A 99 -23.28 -6.37 -9.93
N GLY A 100 -23.19 -6.96 -11.14
CA GLY A 100 -23.37 -6.22 -12.39
C GLY A 100 -24.81 -5.74 -12.66
N ASP A 101 -25.83 -6.48 -12.22
CA ASP A 101 -27.25 -6.15 -12.44
C ASP A 101 -28.05 -5.92 -11.15
N SER A 102 -27.55 -6.41 -10.01
CA SER A 102 -28.25 -6.39 -8.73
C SER A 102 -27.85 -5.20 -7.84
N LEU A 103 -26.88 -4.40 -8.25
CA LEU A 103 -26.53 -3.15 -7.58
C LEU A 103 -27.68 -2.14 -7.74
N PRO A 104 -28.14 -1.50 -6.65
CA PRO A 104 -29.05 -0.37 -6.73
C PRO A 104 -28.49 0.70 -7.67
N ALA A 105 -29.36 1.34 -8.46
CA ALA A 105 -28.94 2.33 -9.47
C ALA A 105 -28.08 3.47 -8.87
N GLU A 106 -28.35 3.85 -7.62
CA GLU A 106 -27.56 4.85 -6.89
C GLU A 106 -26.13 4.39 -6.58
N GLU A 107 -25.96 3.10 -6.23
CA GLU A 107 -24.64 2.54 -5.93
C GLU A 107 -23.80 2.37 -7.19
N LYS A 108 -24.44 1.94 -8.30
CA LYS A 108 -23.80 1.91 -9.61
C LYS A 108 -23.33 3.31 -10.04
N ALA A 109 -24.16 4.34 -9.88
CA ALA A 109 -23.79 5.71 -10.21
C ALA A 109 -22.61 6.23 -9.36
N ARG A 110 -22.52 5.81 -8.09
CA ARG A 110 -21.37 6.12 -7.22
C ARG A 110 -20.09 5.47 -7.73
N TRP A 111 -20.14 4.19 -8.11
CA TRP A 111 -18.99 3.49 -8.67
C TRP A 111 -18.56 4.08 -10.01
N ASP A 112 -19.50 4.35 -10.91
CA ASP A 112 -19.20 4.98 -12.21
C ASP A 112 -18.49 6.33 -12.02
N LYS A 113 -18.95 7.15 -11.06
CA LYS A 113 -18.29 8.42 -10.72
C LYS A 113 -16.89 8.20 -10.14
N PHE A 114 -16.73 7.26 -9.22
CA PHE A 114 -15.43 6.94 -8.63
C PHE A 114 -14.42 6.49 -9.69
N PHE A 115 -14.81 5.59 -10.59
CA PHE A 115 -13.94 5.14 -11.67
C PHE A 115 -13.66 6.24 -12.70
N ALA A 116 -14.60 7.14 -12.96
CA ALA A 116 -14.35 8.31 -13.81
C ALA A 116 -13.29 9.23 -13.18
N ASP A 117 -13.41 9.53 -11.88
CA ASP A 117 -12.46 10.35 -11.13
C ASP A 117 -11.07 9.72 -11.09
N LEU A 118 -10.99 8.41 -10.83
CA LEU A 118 -9.73 7.66 -10.81
C LEU A 118 -9.06 7.62 -12.19
N ASN A 119 -9.84 7.45 -13.27
CA ASN A 119 -9.30 7.50 -14.63
C ASN A 119 -8.81 8.90 -15.03
N ALA A 120 -9.48 9.97 -14.59
CA ALA A 120 -9.02 11.33 -14.82
C ALA A 120 -7.68 11.60 -14.09
N ALA A 121 -7.54 11.09 -12.86
CA ALA A 121 -6.28 11.15 -12.11
C ALA A 121 -5.14 10.38 -12.80
N ILE A 122 -5.39 9.14 -13.26
CA ILE A 122 -4.42 8.31 -13.99
C ILE A 122 -3.94 9.00 -15.28
N LYS A 123 -4.82 9.75 -15.96
CA LYS A 123 -4.46 10.53 -17.16
C LYS A 123 -3.70 11.82 -16.88
N GLY A 124 -3.58 12.23 -15.62
CA GLY A 124 -3.01 13.52 -15.23
C GLY A 124 -3.92 14.71 -15.53
N GLU A 125 -5.23 14.49 -15.70
CA GLU A 125 -6.23 15.54 -15.94
C GLU A 125 -6.73 16.17 -14.62
N ARG A 126 -6.38 15.57 -13.48
CA ARG A 126 -6.79 16.00 -12.15
C ARG A 126 -5.60 15.94 -11.20
N GLU A 127 -5.37 17.01 -10.44
CA GLU A 127 -4.40 17.02 -9.35
C GLU A 127 -4.97 16.31 -8.12
N PHE A 128 -4.12 15.56 -7.42
CA PHE A 128 -4.46 14.83 -6.20
C PHE A 128 -3.23 14.64 -5.33
N SER A 129 -3.44 14.21 -4.09
CA SER A 129 -2.37 13.82 -3.18
C SER A 129 -2.37 12.31 -2.93
N ILE A 130 -1.18 11.75 -2.73
CA ILE A 130 -1.02 10.39 -2.18
C ILE A 130 -0.32 10.52 -0.85
N ILE A 131 -0.91 9.91 0.17
CA ILE A 131 -0.39 9.83 1.52
C ILE A 131 -0.08 8.35 1.80
N LEU A 132 1.17 8.04 2.05
CA LEU A 132 1.63 6.74 2.53
C LEU A 132 1.96 6.86 4.01
N THR A 133 1.19 6.20 4.87
CA THR A 133 1.49 6.08 6.29
C THR A 133 1.97 4.66 6.54
N ASP A 134 3.25 4.51 6.88
CA ASP A 134 3.88 3.20 7.06
C ASP A 134 4.53 3.07 8.46
N PRO A 135 3.93 2.28 9.35
CA PRO A 135 4.46 2.01 10.68
C PRO A 135 5.86 1.37 10.68
N MET A 136 6.21 0.63 9.63
CA MET A 136 7.51 -0.03 9.48
C MET A 136 8.49 0.80 8.64
N ALA A 137 8.13 2.03 8.25
CA ALA A 137 8.94 2.96 7.46
C ALA A 137 9.62 2.30 6.23
N SER A 138 8.90 1.36 5.62
CA SER A 138 9.38 0.47 4.56
C SER A 138 8.88 0.86 3.17
N SER A 139 8.05 1.90 3.10
CA SER A 139 7.53 2.49 1.88
C SER A 139 8.42 3.64 1.41
N TYR A 140 8.44 3.85 0.09
CA TYR A 140 9.30 4.83 -0.55
C TYR A 140 8.61 5.48 -1.75
N ILE A 141 8.88 6.76 -1.97
CA ILE A 141 8.53 7.48 -3.20
C ILE A 141 9.77 8.21 -3.69
N GLN A 142 10.03 8.14 -5.00
CA GLN A 142 11.14 8.82 -5.62
C GLN A 142 11.01 10.34 -5.51
N SER A 143 12.05 10.97 -4.96
CA SER A 143 12.28 12.41 -5.06
C SER A 143 12.74 12.78 -6.47
N LEU A 144 12.17 13.85 -7.04
CA LEU A 144 12.58 14.41 -8.33
C LEU A 144 13.34 15.73 -8.17
N ALA A 145 13.79 16.06 -6.96
CA ALA A 145 14.64 17.22 -6.74
C ALA A 145 15.94 17.11 -7.56
N ASP A 146 16.36 18.21 -8.20
CA ASP A 146 17.60 18.27 -9.00
C ASP A 146 18.85 17.92 -8.16
N ASP A 147 18.83 18.33 -6.89
CA ASP A 147 19.85 18.01 -5.91
C ASP A 147 19.27 17.01 -4.89
N PRO A 148 19.81 15.78 -4.78
CA PRO A 148 19.32 14.76 -3.85
C PRO A 148 19.52 15.15 -2.37
N SER A 149 20.33 16.17 -2.08
CA SER A 149 20.46 16.73 -0.73
C SER A 149 19.36 17.73 -0.37
N GLN A 150 18.57 18.18 -1.35
CA GLN A 150 17.47 19.12 -1.14
C GLN A 150 16.13 18.38 -1.03
N PRO A 151 15.19 18.92 -0.25
CA PRO A 151 13.84 18.39 -0.21
C PRO A 151 13.13 18.61 -1.54
N ASP A 152 12.22 17.72 -1.89
CA ASP A 152 11.36 17.85 -3.05
C ASP A 152 10.16 18.72 -2.71
N ASP A 153 9.95 19.79 -3.47
CA ASP A 153 8.88 20.78 -3.23
C ASP A 153 7.46 20.18 -3.27
N GLN A 154 7.28 19.03 -3.93
CA GLN A 154 6.00 18.32 -4.06
C GLN A 154 5.86 17.16 -3.08
N MET A 155 6.88 16.86 -2.28
CA MET A 155 6.89 15.74 -1.34
C MET A 155 7.22 16.19 0.09
N THR A 156 6.43 15.75 1.04
CA THR A 156 6.71 15.91 2.47
C THR A 156 6.93 14.54 3.09
N VAL A 157 7.97 14.43 3.90
CA VAL A 157 8.33 13.22 4.64
C VAL A 157 8.36 13.57 6.12
N GLU A 158 7.57 12.86 6.91
CA GLU A 158 7.44 13.05 8.36
C GLU A 158 7.69 11.72 9.06
N GLU A 159 8.45 11.73 10.15
CA GLU A 159 8.57 10.60 11.05
C GLU A 159 7.57 10.77 12.20
N TYR A 160 6.95 9.67 12.64
CA TYR A 160 6.00 9.69 13.74
C TYR A 160 6.25 8.55 14.73
N GLU A 161 5.90 8.79 15.99
CA GLU A 161 5.90 7.74 17.02
C GLU A 161 4.72 6.82 16.78
N ARG A 162 4.98 5.51 16.70
CA ARG A 162 3.94 4.49 16.50
C ARG A 162 2.93 4.55 17.65
N THR A 163 1.67 4.37 17.30
CA THR A 163 0.60 4.19 18.28
C THR A 163 0.73 2.82 18.94
N ALA A 164 0.20 2.67 20.16
CA ALA A 164 0.22 1.39 20.87
C ALA A 164 -0.49 0.28 20.08
N GLU A 165 -1.55 0.63 19.34
CA GLU A 165 -2.28 -0.29 18.45
C GLU A 165 -1.38 -0.76 17.30
N GLU A 166 -0.67 0.15 16.63
CA GLU A 166 0.30 -0.22 15.58
C GLU A 166 1.42 -1.10 16.12
N GLU A 167 1.94 -0.82 17.32
CA GLU A 167 3.00 -1.64 17.92
C GLU A 167 2.54 -3.05 18.30
N GLU A 168 1.31 -3.18 18.80
CA GLU A 168 0.69 -4.46 19.13
C GLU A 168 0.38 -5.26 17.86
N GLU A 169 -0.22 -4.65 16.84
CA GLU A 169 -0.53 -5.30 15.55
C GLU A 169 0.73 -5.82 14.85
N LEU A 170 1.85 -5.10 14.96
CA LEU A 170 3.14 -5.51 14.42
C LEU A 170 3.89 -6.50 15.32
N GLY A 171 3.40 -6.77 16.53
CA GLY A 171 4.05 -7.62 17.52
C GLY A 171 5.38 -7.06 18.04
N LEU A 172 5.56 -5.73 17.98
CA LEU A 172 6.79 -5.07 18.45
C LEU A 172 6.88 -5.04 19.98
N THR A 173 5.73 -4.99 20.66
CA THR A 173 5.63 -5.02 22.12
C THR A 173 6.14 -6.33 22.74
N ASP A 174 5.93 -7.45 22.04
CA ASP A 174 6.34 -8.79 22.48
C ASP A 174 7.77 -9.17 22.03
N MET A 175 8.42 -8.31 21.27
CA MET A 175 9.74 -8.57 20.72
C MET A 175 10.83 -8.47 21.82
N LYS A 176 11.24 -9.61 22.37
CA LYS A 176 12.44 -9.67 23.23
C LYS A 176 13.67 -9.38 22.37
N THR A 177 14.33 -8.24 22.49
CA THR A 177 15.54 -7.92 21.69
C THR A 177 16.86 -8.34 22.37
N GLU A 178 16.80 -8.80 23.62
CA GLU A 178 17.97 -9.11 24.46
C GLU A 178 17.80 -10.43 25.22
N ASN A 179 18.90 -10.93 25.81
CA ASN A 179 18.94 -12.07 26.73
C ASN A 179 18.49 -13.44 26.19
N TYR A 180 18.44 -13.62 24.87
CA TYR A 180 18.14 -14.90 24.23
C TYR A 180 19.01 -16.08 24.70
N SER A 181 20.26 -15.82 25.10
CA SER A 181 21.20 -16.86 25.54
C SER A 181 21.09 -17.23 27.01
N ALA A 182 20.49 -16.40 27.86
CA ALA A 182 20.43 -16.64 29.30
C ALA A 182 19.47 -17.80 29.64
N GLU A 183 18.37 -17.94 28.89
CA GLU A 183 17.41 -19.04 29.03
C GLU A 183 18.03 -20.39 28.58
N TYR A 184 18.88 -20.42 27.55
CA TYR A 184 19.55 -21.63 27.05
C TYR A 184 20.65 -22.18 27.97
N VAL A 185 21.30 -21.33 28.75
CA VAL A 185 22.34 -21.76 29.71
C VAL A 185 21.69 -22.38 30.95
N ALA A 186 20.54 -21.85 31.39
CA ALA A 186 19.82 -22.38 32.54
C ALA A 186 19.26 -23.80 32.33
N GLU A 187 18.88 -24.18 31.10
CA GLU A 187 18.38 -25.52 30.78
C GLU A 187 19.47 -26.59 30.57
N ARG A 188 20.73 -26.19 30.33
CA ARG A 188 21.86 -27.13 30.18
C ARG A 188 22.54 -27.50 31.48
N ASP A 189 22.31 -26.73 32.53
CA ASP A 189 22.86 -26.95 33.87
C ASP A 189 21.88 -27.71 34.79
N HIS A 190 20.79 -28.27 34.25
CA HIS A 190 19.86 -29.16 34.97
C HIS A 190 19.88 -30.59 34.42
#